data_AF-A0A7J6SHD2-F1
#
_entry.id   AF-A0A7J6SHD2-F1
#
_cell.length_a   1.000
_cell.length_b   1.000
_cell.length_c   1.000
_cell.angle_alpha   90.00
_cell.angle_beta   90.00
_cell.angle_gamma   90.00
#
_symmetry.space_group_name_H-M   'P 1'
#
loop_
_entity.id
_entity.type
_entity.pdbx_description
1 polymer ?
#
loop_
_entity_poly.entity_id
_entity_poly.type
_entity_poly.pdbx_seq_one_letter_code
_entity_poly.pdbx_strand_id
1 'polypeptide(L)'
;PFLTSWTAPLGKVRTLAWVAVFLVCLIYVCAIFLTMQVGHNHEAYLGALSYDGTEWAYSTYFGTVPRSMLTLWQVITLDNWADGIVRHVIHQQPLMGFLFILLILSTTYGLLNIVVGVIVENTLGTATRTQEQVEQEKEEEKK
;
A
#
# COMPACT_ATOMS: atom_id res chain seq x y z
N PRO A 1 11.88 28.86 -22.76
CA PRO A 1 12.88 27.94 -22.13
C PRO A 1 12.55 27.53 -20.68
N PHE A 2 11.85 28.36 -19.89
CA PHE A 2 11.57 28.07 -18.46
C PHE A 2 10.37 27.13 -18.21
N LEU A 3 9.48 26.95 -19.19
CA LEU A 3 8.24 26.18 -19.03
C LEU A 3 8.39 24.68 -19.31
N THR A 4 9.49 24.23 -19.92
CA THR A 4 9.68 22.81 -20.30
C THR A 4 10.32 21.96 -19.20
N SER A 5 11.02 22.55 -18.22
CA SER A 5 11.71 21.80 -17.15
C SER A 5 10.74 21.04 -16.24
N TRP A 6 9.52 21.55 -16.06
CA TRP A 6 8.51 20.91 -15.22
C TRP A 6 7.79 19.78 -15.92
N THR A 7 7.82 19.72 -17.26
CA THR A 7 7.05 18.74 -18.06
C THR A 7 7.67 17.34 -18.14
N ALA A 8 8.98 17.23 -17.94
CA ALA A 8 9.75 15.98 -18.06
C ALA A 8 9.39 14.89 -17.01
N PRO A 9 9.21 15.19 -15.70
CA PRO A 9 8.86 14.16 -14.72
C PRO A 9 7.39 13.68 -14.78
N LEU A 10 6.49 14.41 -15.47
CA LEU A 10 5.04 14.11 -15.42
C LEU A 10 4.65 12.78 -16.06
N GLY A 11 5.39 12.33 -17.08
CA GLY A 11 5.06 11.09 -17.78
C GLY A 11 5.10 9.86 -16.88
N LYS A 12 6.08 9.80 -15.96
CA LYS A 12 6.33 8.64 -15.09
C LYS A 12 5.60 8.73 -13.75
N VAL A 13 5.49 9.94 -13.18
CA VAL A 13 4.66 10.20 -12.00
C VAL A 13 3.21 9.80 -12.26
N ARG A 14 2.71 9.97 -13.48
CA ARG A 14 1.37 9.55 -13.89
C ARG A 14 1.15 8.05 -13.69
N THR A 15 2.09 7.20 -14.11
CA THR A 15 1.95 5.73 -13.97
C THR A 15 2.00 5.30 -12.50
N LEU A 16 2.90 5.88 -11.70
CA LEU A 16 2.97 5.61 -10.26
C LEU A 16 1.71 6.10 -9.52
N ALA A 17 1.14 7.23 -9.94
CA ALA A 17 -0.11 7.75 -9.40
C ALA A 17 -1.29 6.79 -9.65
N TRP A 18 -1.38 6.20 -10.84
CA TRP A 18 -2.41 5.19 -11.13
C TRP A 18 -2.26 3.93 -10.28
N VAL A 19 -1.03 3.49 -10.02
CA VAL A 19 -0.78 2.37 -9.09
C VAL A 19 -1.21 2.73 -7.68
N ALA A 20 -0.87 3.93 -7.18
CA ALA A 20 -1.28 4.38 -5.86
C ALA A 20 -2.81 4.48 -5.73
N VAL A 21 -3.49 5.06 -6.73
CA VAL A 21 -4.97 5.13 -6.77
C VAL A 21 -5.57 3.74 -6.78
N PHE A 22 -5.05 2.83 -7.60
CA PHE A 22 -5.50 1.45 -7.64
C PHE A 22 -5.36 0.75 -6.29
N LEU A 23 -4.23 0.92 -5.60
CA LEU A 23 -4.02 0.36 -4.26
C LEU A 23 -4.98 0.96 -3.24
N VAL A 24 -5.21 2.27 -3.25
CA VAL A 24 -6.17 2.93 -2.35
C VAL A 24 -7.59 2.43 -2.61
N CYS A 25 -8.00 2.30 -3.87
CA CYS A 25 -9.30 1.73 -4.23
C CYS A 25 -9.43 0.28 -3.77
N LEU A 26 -8.39 -0.55 -3.96
CA LEU A 26 -8.36 -1.93 -3.49
C LEU A 26 -8.54 -2.00 -1.96
N ILE A 27 -7.79 -1.20 -1.22
CA ILE A 27 -7.87 -1.12 0.25
C ILE A 27 -9.29 -0.70 0.68
N TYR A 28 -9.88 0.30 0.00
CA TYR A 28 -11.22 0.78 0.31
C TYR A 28 -12.31 -0.29 0.10
N VAL A 29 -12.24 -1.03 -1.01
CA VAL A 29 -13.16 -2.14 -1.29
C VAL A 29 -12.99 -3.25 -0.24
N CYS A 30 -11.75 -3.61 0.09
CA CYS A 30 -11.47 -4.57 1.17
C CYS A 30 -11.99 -4.08 2.53
N ALA A 31 -11.88 -2.78 2.83
CA ALA A 31 -12.38 -2.22 4.08
C ALA A 31 -13.89 -2.30 4.19
N ILE A 32 -14.63 -1.98 3.11
CA ILE A 32 -16.09 -2.16 3.06
C ILE A 32 -16.44 -3.63 3.26
N PHE A 33 -15.77 -4.53 2.53
CA PHE A 33 -16.00 -5.96 2.62
C PHE A 33 -15.79 -6.50 4.06
N LEU A 34 -14.68 -6.14 4.70
CA LEU A 34 -14.39 -6.55 6.08
C LEU A 34 -15.33 -5.91 7.11
N THR A 35 -15.78 -4.67 6.87
CA THR A 35 -16.81 -4.03 7.71
C THR A 35 -18.09 -4.86 7.70
N MET A 36 -18.51 -5.34 6.51
CA MET A 36 -19.70 -6.17 6.38
C MET A 36 -19.49 -7.59 6.96
N GLN A 37 -18.36 -8.23 6.65
CA GLN A 37 -18.12 -9.63 7.00
C GLN A 37 -17.68 -9.87 8.45
N VAL A 38 -16.94 -8.92 9.03
CA VAL A 38 -16.40 -9.01 10.39
C VAL A 38 -17.11 -8.02 11.30
N GLY A 39 -17.14 -6.74 10.92
CA GLY A 39 -17.68 -5.67 11.76
C GLY A 39 -19.15 -5.82 12.14
N HIS A 40 -19.98 -6.29 11.21
CA HIS A 40 -21.43 -6.47 11.43
C HIS A 40 -21.84 -7.92 11.72
N ASN A 41 -20.89 -8.85 11.76
CA ASN A 41 -21.18 -10.27 11.99
C ASN A 41 -20.96 -10.65 13.46
N HIS A 42 -21.78 -10.10 14.35
CA HIS A 42 -21.63 -10.29 15.80
C HIS A 42 -21.66 -11.77 16.21
N GLU A 43 -22.53 -12.57 15.58
CA GLU A 43 -22.69 -14.00 15.92
C GLU A 43 -21.41 -14.81 15.67
N ALA A 44 -20.67 -14.50 14.61
CA ALA A 44 -19.44 -15.23 14.29
C ALA A 44 -18.26 -14.90 15.23
N TYR A 45 -18.30 -13.74 15.90
CA TYR A 45 -17.20 -13.24 16.74
C TYR A 45 -17.55 -13.18 18.23
N LEU A 46 -18.78 -13.55 18.59
CA LEU A 46 -19.21 -13.67 19.99
C LEU A 46 -18.34 -14.71 20.71
N GLY A 47 -17.72 -14.31 21.82
CA GLY A 47 -16.83 -15.18 22.59
C GLY A 47 -15.47 -15.47 21.92
N ALA A 48 -15.12 -14.82 20.81
CA ALA A 48 -13.75 -14.84 20.31
C ALA A 48 -12.86 -14.15 21.34
N LEU A 49 -11.81 -14.83 21.83
CA LEU A 49 -10.97 -14.32 22.92
C LEU A 49 -9.70 -13.66 22.39
N SER A 50 -9.33 -12.54 23.01
CA SER A 50 -8.01 -11.91 22.97
C SER A 50 -7.00 -12.71 23.82
N TYR A 51 -5.72 -12.40 23.68
CA TYR A 51 -4.64 -13.07 24.44
C TYR A 51 -4.77 -12.88 25.96
N ASP A 52 -5.35 -11.78 26.42
CA ASP A 52 -5.61 -11.51 27.84
C ASP A 52 -6.86 -12.20 28.40
N GLY A 53 -7.55 -13.03 27.58
CA GLY A 53 -8.76 -13.73 27.97
C GLY A 53 -10.02 -12.89 27.93
N THR A 54 -9.97 -11.64 27.47
CA THR A 54 -11.15 -10.80 27.22
C THR A 54 -11.74 -11.07 25.84
N GLU A 55 -12.98 -10.63 25.58
CA GLU A 55 -13.54 -10.69 24.24
C GLU A 55 -12.73 -9.82 23.26
N TRP A 56 -12.46 -10.37 22.08
CA TRP A 56 -11.75 -9.68 21.02
C TRP A 56 -12.61 -8.54 20.47
N ALA A 57 -12.07 -7.33 20.52
CA ALA A 57 -12.76 -6.09 20.16
C ALA A 57 -12.91 -5.90 18.65
N TYR A 58 -13.52 -6.87 17.96
CA TYR A 58 -13.70 -6.90 16.50
C TYR A 58 -14.42 -5.64 15.96
N SER A 59 -15.33 -5.04 16.75
CA SER A 59 -16.07 -3.83 16.39
C SER A 59 -15.21 -2.54 16.46
N THR A 60 -14.13 -2.56 17.24
CA THR A 60 -13.12 -1.49 17.24
C THR A 60 -12.30 -1.52 15.96
N TYR A 61 -11.99 -2.72 15.47
CA TYR A 61 -11.23 -2.91 14.22
C TYR A 61 -12.10 -2.70 12.98
N PHE A 62 -13.27 -3.34 12.92
CA PHE A 62 -14.06 -3.45 11.68
C PHE A 62 -15.46 -2.85 11.76
N GLY A 63 -15.87 -2.25 12.87
CA GLY A 63 -17.27 -1.83 13.07
C GLY A 63 -17.76 -0.68 12.18
N THR A 64 -16.86 0.05 11.52
CA THR A 64 -17.20 1.06 10.50
C THR A 64 -16.14 1.08 9.41
N VAL A 65 -16.47 1.56 8.22
CA VAL A 65 -15.51 1.64 7.10
C VAL A 65 -14.23 2.41 7.46
N PRO A 66 -14.27 3.59 8.13
CA PRO A 66 -13.05 4.28 8.54
C PRO A 66 -12.19 3.48 9.53
N ARG A 67 -12.80 2.73 10.46
CA ARG A 67 -12.07 1.85 11.39
C ARG A 67 -11.42 0.68 10.65
N SER A 68 -12.13 0.08 9.70
CA SER A 68 -11.60 -0.97 8.84
C SER A 68 -10.45 -0.46 7.98
N MET A 69 -10.52 0.76 7.45
CA MET A 69 -9.42 1.40 6.72
C MET A 69 -8.18 1.58 7.59
N LEU A 70 -8.34 2.05 8.83
CA LEU A 70 -7.22 2.20 9.77
C LEU A 70 -6.62 0.84 10.15
N THR A 71 -7.47 -0.16 10.35
CA THR A 71 -7.05 -1.54 10.64
C THR A 71 -6.28 -2.14 9.46
N LEU A 72 -6.75 -1.92 8.22
CA LEU A 72 -6.03 -2.36 7.03
C LEU A 72 -4.70 -1.63 6.85
N TRP A 73 -4.63 -0.35 7.20
CA TRP A 73 -3.36 0.38 7.24
C TRP A 73 -2.38 -0.28 8.22
N GLN A 74 -2.83 -0.63 9.43
CA GLN A 74 -2.05 -1.37 10.41
C GLN A 74 -1.60 -2.77 9.90
N VAL A 75 -2.49 -3.48 9.19
CA VAL A 75 -2.13 -4.76 8.56
C VAL A 75 -1.05 -4.57 7.49
N ILE A 76 -1.13 -3.50 6.69
CA ILE A 76 -0.14 -3.21 5.64
C ILE A 76 1.23 -2.85 6.22
N THR A 77 1.27 -2.14 7.36
CA THR A 77 2.52 -1.85 8.07
C THR A 77 3.07 -3.07 8.81
N LEU A 78 2.35 -4.19 8.80
CA LEU A 78 2.67 -5.43 9.50
C LEU A 78 2.79 -5.22 11.03
N ASP A 79 2.12 -4.22 11.57
CA ASP A 79 2.12 -3.96 13.01
C ASP A 79 1.04 -4.80 13.70
N ASN A 80 1.46 -5.78 14.50
CA ASN A 80 0.57 -6.71 15.20
C ASN A 80 -0.52 -7.35 14.31
N TRP A 81 -0.23 -7.52 13.02
CA TRP A 81 -1.23 -7.90 12.01
C TRP A 81 -1.70 -9.35 12.16
N ALA A 82 -0.78 -10.28 12.46
CA ALA A 82 -1.09 -11.69 12.53
C ALA A 82 -1.82 -12.03 13.84
N ASP A 83 -1.19 -11.76 14.97
CA ASP A 83 -1.72 -12.12 16.29
C ASP A 83 -2.88 -11.23 16.71
N GLY A 84 -2.79 -9.91 16.50
CA GLY A 84 -3.84 -8.97 16.92
C GLY A 84 -5.09 -8.94 16.04
N ILE A 85 -4.99 -9.38 14.77
CA ILE A 85 -6.06 -9.22 13.78
C ILE A 85 -6.33 -10.53 13.03
N VAL A 86 -5.42 -10.95 12.15
CA VAL A 86 -5.70 -11.99 11.15
C VAL A 86 -6.00 -13.35 11.79
N ARG A 87 -5.28 -13.75 12.84
CA ARG A 87 -5.52 -15.03 13.53
C ARG A 87 -6.92 -15.10 14.13
N HIS A 88 -7.38 -14.03 14.77
CA HIS A 88 -8.75 -13.96 15.30
C HIS A 88 -9.79 -14.09 14.18
N VAL A 89 -9.55 -13.48 13.02
CA VAL A 89 -10.44 -13.58 11.86
C VAL A 89 -10.46 -15.00 11.27
N ILE A 90 -9.30 -15.62 11.04
CA ILE A 90 -9.22 -16.96 10.41
C ILE A 90 -9.73 -18.07 11.33
N HIS A 91 -9.66 -17.90 12.65
CA HIS A 91 -10.23 -18.88 13.59
C HIS A 91 -11.74 -19.03 13.40
N GLN A 92 -12.43 -17.94 13.06
CA GLN A 92 -13.88 -17.94 12.79
C GLN A 92 -14.20 -18.13 11.30
N GLN A 93 -13.37 -17.55 10.41
CA GLN A 93 -13.57 -17.55 8.98
C GLN A 93 -12.26 -17.90 8.25
N PRO A 94 -11.89 -19.19 8.13
CA PRO A 94 -10.58 -19.61 7.61
C PRO A 94 -10.24 -19.06 6.21
N LEU A 95 -11.25 -18.95 5.33
CA LEU A 95 -11.08 -18.45 3.97
C LEU A 95 -10.66 -16.98 3.90
N MET A 96 -10.94 -16.19 4.95
CA MET A 96 -10.53 -14.77 5.00
C MET A 96 -9.01 -14.61 5.07
N GLY A 97 -8.27 -15.64 5.49
CA GLY A 97 -6.80 -15.63 5.49
C GLY A 97 -6.23 -15.34 4.10
N PHE A 98 -6.82 -15.90 3.05
CA PHE A 98 -6.41 -15.63 1.68
C PHE A 98 -6.54 -14.15 1.30
N LEU A 99 -7.59 -13.47 1.75
CA LEU A 99 -7.79 -12.04 1.49
C LEU A 99 -6.69 -11.20 2.14
N PHE A 100 -6.35 -11.47 3.41
CA PHE A 100 -5.30 -10.72 4.11
C PHE A 100 -3.92 -10.96 3.49
N ILE A 101 -3.57 -12.21 3.18
CA ILE A 101 -2.29 -12.52 2.54
C ILE A 101 -2.21 -11.88 1.15
N LEU A 102 -3.26 -11.99 0.34
CA LEU A 102 -3.30 -11.37 -0.98
C LEU A 102 -3.19 -9.84 -0.89
N LEU A 103 -3.85 -9.21 0.09
CA LEU A 103 -3.77 -7.78 0.32
C LEU A 103 -2.34 -7.37 0.69
N ILE A 104 -1.73 -8.04 1.66
CA ILE A 104 -0.34 -7.76 2.10
C ILE A 104 0.63 -7.90 0.93
N LEU A 105 0.55 -8.98 0.15
CA LEU A 105 1.40 -9.18 -1.02
C LEU A 105 1.17 -8.06 -2.05
N SER A 106 -0.09 -7.78 -2.39
CA SER A 106 -0.45 -6.77 -3.39
C SER A 106 0.04 -5.37 -2.99
N THR A 107 -0.14 -4.98 -1.73
CA THR A 107 0.32 -3.67 -1.23
C THR A 107 1.84 -3.63 -1.09
N THR A 108 2.47 -4.72 -0.66
CA THR A 108 3.95 -4.79 -0.55
C THR A 108 4.60 -4.65 -1.92
N TYR A 109 4.19 -5.44 -2.91
CA TYR A 109 4.72 -5.34 -4.28
C TYR A 109 4.33 -4.01 -4.94
N GLY A 110 3.12 -3.50 -4.67
CA GLY A 110 2.70 -2.19 -5.13
C GLY A 110 3.57 -1.06 -4.59
N LEU A 111 3.86 -1.05 -3.29
CA LEU A 111 4.75 -0.07 -2.64
C LEU A 111 6.19 -0.22 -3.14
N LEU A 112 6.69 -1.45 -3.28
CA LEU A 112 8.02 -1.71 -3.85
C LEU A 112 8.13 -1.16 -5.27
N ASN A 113 7.11 -1.35 -6.11
CA ASN A 113 7.08 -0.80 -7.47
C ASN A 113 7.12 0.73 -7.47
N ILE A 114 6.49 1.39 -6.48
CA ILE A 114 6.56 2.83 -6.31
C ILE A 114 7.97 3.27 -5.93
N VAL A 115 8.59 2.60 -4.94
CA VAL A 115 9.95 2.90 -4.47
C VAL A 115 10.97 2.71 -5.61
N VAL A 116 10.92 1.57 -6.30
CA VAL A 116 11.79 1.28 -7.45
C VAL A 116 11.58 2.31 -8.55
N GLY A 117 10.33 2.68 -8.84
CA GLY A 117 9.99 3.72 -9.82
C GLY A 117 10.66 5.06 -9.50
N VAL A 118 10.64 5.48 -8.23
CA VAL A 118 11.29 6.72 -7.78
C VAL A 118 12.83 6.63 -7.86
N ILE A 119 13.42 5.51 -7.42
CA ILE A 119 14.87 5.32 -7.46
C ILE A 119 15.38 5.31 -8.90
N VAL A 120 14.72 4.54 -9.78
CA VAL A 120 15.10 4.46 -11.20
C VAL A 120 15.00 5.84 -11.86
N GLU A 121 13.98 6.63 -11.53
CA GLU A 121 13.85 7.99 -12.04
C GLU A 121 15.03 8.88 -11.62
N ASN A 122 15.42 8.84 -10.34
CA ASN A 122 16.57 9.61 -9.85
C ASN A 122 17.88 9.18 -10.51
N THR A 123 18.10 7.88 -10.66
CA THR A 123 19.32 7.32 -11.26
C THR A 123 19.43 7.70 -12.74
N LEU A 124 18.36 7.49 -13.52
CA LEU A 124 18.34 7.83 -14.94
C LEU A 124 18.44 9.34 -15.17
N GLY A 125 17.74 10.14 -14.36
CA GLY A 125 17.83 11.61 -14.43
C GLY A 125 19.24 12.14 -14.15
N THR A 126 20.00 11.47 -13.29
CA THR A 126 21.42 11.83 -13.03
C THR A 126 22.31 11.39 -14.19
N ALA A 127 22.13 10.17 -14.72
CA ALA A 127 22.91 9.64 -15.83
C ALA A 127 22.77 10.49 -17.11
N THR A 128 21.55 10.94 -17.43
CA THR A 128 21.31 11.81 -18.59
C THR A 128 22.03 13.16 -18.44
N ARG A 129 21.99 13.78 -17.25
CA ARG A 129 22.70 15.04 -16.98
C ARG A 129 24.22 14.90 -17.12
N THR A 130 24.78 13.78 -16.68
CA THR A 130 26.23 13.51 -16.84
C THR A 130 26.61 13.32 -18.31
N GLN A 131 25.79 12.63 -19.10
CA GLN A 131 26.04 12.49 -20.54
C GLN A 131 26.01 13.84 -21.27
N GLU A 132 25.02 14.68 -20.97
CA GLU A 132 24.91 16.03 -21.55
C GLU A 132 26.13 16.91 -21.22
N GLN A 133 26.65 16.83 -19.99
CA GLN A 133 27.86 17.57 -19.58
C GLN A 133 29.11 17.11 -20.35
N VAL A 134 29.31 15.79 -20.47
CA VAL A 134 30.45 15.24 -21.21
C VAL A 134 30.39 15.59 -22.71
N GLU A 135 29.19 15.67 -23.29
CA GLU A 135 29.02 16.04 -24.69
C GLU A 135 29.29 17.54 -24.91
N GLN A 136 28.88 18.40 -23.98
CA GLN A 136 29.19 19.84 -24.00
C GLN A 136 30.70 20.10 -23.88
N GLU A 137 31.40 19.44 -22.96
CA GLU A 137 32.86 19.56 -22.81
C GLU A 137 33.59 19.18 -24.12
N LYS A 138 33.15 18.11 -24.79
CA LYS A 138 33.73 17.68 -26.08
C LYS A 138 33.46 18.67 -27.23
N GLU A 139 32.35 19.40 -27.19
CA GLU A 139 32.06 20.44 -28.17
C GLU A 139 32.89 21.71 -27.92
N GLU A 140 33.19 22.02 -26.66
CA GLU A 140 34.09 23.11 -26.30
C GLU A 140 35.54 22.83 -26.69
N GLU A 141 36.04 21.60 -26.48
CA GLU A 141 37.40 21.21 -26.91
C GLU A 141 37.62 21.27 -28.43
N LYS A 142 36.55 21.20 -29.23
CA LYS A 142 36.62 21.22 -30.69
C LYS A 142 36.57 22.64 -31.28
N LYS A 143 36.28 23.66 -30.50
CA LYS A 143 36.22 25.06 -30.93
C LYS A 143 37.53 25.77 -30.69
#